data_AF-A0A356NFK9-F1
#
_entry.id   AF-A0A356NFK9-F1
#
_cell.length_a   1.000
_cell.length_b   1.000
_cell.length_c   1.000
_cell.angle_alpha   90.00
_cell.angle_beta   90.00
_cell.angle_gamma   90.00
#
_symmetry.space_group_name_H-M   'P 1'
#
loop_
_entity.id
_entity.type
_entity.pdbx_description
1 polymer ?
#
loop_
_entity_poly.entity_id
_entity_poly.type
_entity_poly.pdbx_seq_one_letter_code
_entity_poly.pdbx_strand_id
1 'polypeptide(L)'
;MHPDPRQSFTDQSNWTAARSSRLYGLDAWGQPYFSIGEQGHVMVRPRAEQGDCLDLVSLVQGLQARNLSLPLLIRFDDILEDRLARLHDAFGCAIAQYGYQGRYQGVFPIKCHQQRHVLEHVVRVGRRWNFGLEAGSKAELLIALALLDDPDALLVCNGYKDARYLETAILARRLGRRPLVVIEQAGEVDGLTACSRRLGMAPLMGVRAKLSVQGMGRWGSSSGDGAKFGLSAPDLLATVNTLREVGLLGELRLLHMHIGSQISDIAVLKEALQEMGQLYVQLAALGAPMGYLDVGGGLGVDYDGSCTATAASTNYSLQNYANDVVATIQECCQSRGVPMPTLVSESGRAVASHFSVLVFDVLSMGGVQEAAPAPQEGEPLLVRNLRELLATITPENLQEAWHDAVKFKDDALSAFRLGYLSLVDRGKAEQLYWACCRAIADHLAHQPQPIPADLQPITTALAATYYANFSIFRSAPDTWAIDQLFPVMPIHRLHESPQVLGTLADLTCDSDGKLNRFIDSGRHKSHLELHHLQPANSYWMGLFLAGAYQEIMGNLHNLFGRTNAV
;
A
#
# COMPACT_ATOMS: atom_id res chain seq x y z
N MET A 1 -14.86 11.32 -17.93
CA MET A 1 -14.37 12.70 -18.12
C MET A 1 -13.17 12.87 -17.19
N HIS A 2 -11.96 12.83 -17.74
CA HIS A 2 -10.75 13.06 -16.95
C HIS A 2 -10.73 14.49 -16.41
N PRO A 3 -10.45 14.72 -15.13
CA PRO A 3 -10.11 16.05 -14.66
C PRO A 3 -8.78 16.46 -15.31
N ASP A 4 -8.77 17.68 -15.83
CA ASP A 4 -7.62 18.28 -16.49
C ASP A 4 -6.52 18.53 -15.44
N PRO A 5 -5.24 18.10 -15.64
CA PRO A 5 -4.12 18.46 -14.75
C PRO A 5 -3.79 19.97 -14.78
N ARG A 6 -4.72 20.82 -15.25
CA ARG A 6 -4.56 22.22 -15.65
C ARG A 6 -5.56 23.16 -14.96
N GLN A 7 -5.99 22.88 -13.73
CA GLN A 7 -6.53 23.98 -12.93
C GLN A 7 -5.36 24.81 -12.40
N SER A 8 -5.11 25.91 -13.11
CA SER A 8 -4.17 26.95 -12.73
C SER A 8 -4.40 27.38 -11.27
N PHE A 9 -3.32 27.70 -10.56
CA PHE A 9 -3.27 28.28 -9.21
C PHE A 9 -4.03 29.63 -9.06
N THR A 10 -4.86 30.02 -10.04
CA THR A 10 -5.37 31.37 -10.22
C THR A 10 -6.81 31.57 -9.75
N ASP A 11 -7.59 30.51 -9.46
CA ASP A 11 -8.96 30.65 -8.97
C ASP A 11 -9.02 30.67 -7.42
N GLN A 12 -8.42 31.71 -6.84
CA GLN A 12 -8.19 31.88 -5.40
C GLN A 12 -9.46 32.18 -4.59
N SER A 13 -10.51 32.70 -5.23
CA SER A 13 -11.70 33.22 -4.53
C SER A 13 -12.81 32.20 -4.27
N ASN A 14 -12.73 31.00 -4.88
CA ASN A 14 -13.79 29.98 -4.84
C ASN A 14 -13.27 28.57 -4.47
N TRP A 15 -12.17 28.46 -3.72
CA TRP A 15 -11.69 27.15 -3.27
C TRP A 15 -12.67 26.52 -2.27
N THR A 16 -12.87 25.21 -2.39
CA THR A 16 -13.85 24.46 -1.58
C THR A 16 -13.28 23.12 -1.15
N ALA A 17 -13.83 22.55 -0.08
CA ALA A 17 -13.55 21.18 0.36
C ALA A 17 -13.69 20.15 -0.79
N ALA A 18 -14.68 20.31 -1.68
CA ALA A 18 -14.87 19.44 -2.83
C ALA A 18 -13.75 19.57 -3.89
N ARG A 19 -13.09 20.73 -4.01
CA ARG A 19 -11.89 20.87 -4.87
C ARG A 19 -10.70 20.14 -4.24
N SER A 20 -10.48 20.30 -2.93
CA SER A 20 -9.44 19.56 -2.20
C SER A 20 -9.65 18.04 -2.26
N SER A 21 -10.90 17.57 -2.14
CA SER A 21 -11.22 16.14 -2.21
C SER A 21 -10.81 15.54 -3.55
N ARG A 22 -11.10 16.25 -4.66
CA ARG A 22 -10.68 15.85 -6.01
C ARG A 22 -9.17 15.96 -6.20
N LEU A 23 -8.55 17.03 -5.70
CA LEU A 23 -7.11 17.26 -5.83
C LEU A 23 -6.28 16.14 -5.18
N TYR A 24 -6.66 15.72 -3.99
CA TYR A 24 -5.97 14.65 -3.26
C TYR A 24 -6.53 13.26 -3.55
N GLY A 25 -7.51 13.13 -4.46
CA GLY A 25 -8.11 11.85 -4.86
C GLY A 25 -9.00 11.20 -3.78
N LEU A 26 -9.33 11.91 -2.70
CA LEU A 26 -10.07 11.37 -1.56
C LEU A 26 -11.47 10.86 -1.96
N ASP A 27 -12.10 11.46 -2.97
CA ASP A 27 -13.39 11.00 -3.52
C ASP A 27 -13.32 9.58 -4.11
N ALA A 28 -12.12 9.10 -4.44
CA ALA A 28 -11.89 7.80 -5.05
C ALA A 28 -11.33 6.79 -4.04
N TRP A 29 -10.08 6.98 -3.56
CA TRP A 29 -9.45 6.02 -2.63
C TRP A 29 -9.97 6.14 -1.19
N GLY A 30 -10.55 7.27 -0.81
CA GLY A 30 -11.00 7.53 0.55
C GLY A 30 -12.31 6.85 0.90
N GLN A 31 -13.15 6.55 -0.10
CA GLN A 31 -14.48 6.00 0.12
C GLN A 31 -14.43 4.54 0.60
N PRO A 32 -15.34 4.13 1.51
CA PRO A 32 -16.38 4.92 2.15
C PRO A 32 -15.95 5.60 3.48
N TYR A 33 -14.69 5.46 3.89
CA TYR A 33 -14.25 5.77 5.26
C TYR A 33 -13.80 7.21 5.47
N PHE A 34 -13.26 7.86 4.44
CA PHE A 34 -12.63 9.17 4.56
C PHE A 34 -13.32 10.18 3.63
N SER A 35 -13.55 11.38 4.16
CA SER A 35 -14.15 12.50 3.41
C SER A 35 -13.67 13.83 3.98
N ILE A 36 -14.04 14.95 3.37
CA ILE A 36 -13.75 16.29 3.89
C ILE A 36 -15.04 16.91 4.41
N GLY A 37 -15.03 17.39 5.64
CA GLY A 37 -16.15 18.10 6.26
C GLY A 37 -16.23 19.57 5.84
N GLU A 38 -17.30 20.24 6.23
CA GLU A 38 -17.54 21.65 5.87
C GLU A 38 -16.46 22.61 6.38
N GLN A 39 -15.80 22.28 7.50
CA GLN A 39 -14.69 23.05 8.08
C GLN A 39 -13.37 22.86 7.31
N GLY A 40 -13.33 22.00 6.29
CA GLY A 40 -12.09 21.63 5.61
C GLY A 40 -11.19 20.71 6.46
N HIS A 41 -11.78 19.92 7.36
CA HIS A 41 -11.12 18.86 8.12
C HIS A 41 -11.39 17.51 7.48
N VAL A 42 -10.43 16.58 7.60
CA VAL A 42 -10.67 15.17 7.26
C VAL A 42 -11.64 14.58 8.28
N MET A 43 -12.67 13.94 7.76
CA MET A 43 -13.69 13.23 8.51
C MET A 43 -13.54 11.73 8.29
N VAL A 44 -13.65 10.96 9.37
CA VAL A 44 -13.57 9.49 9.37
C VAL A 44 -14.94 8.92 9.69
N ARG A 45 -15.42 7.97 8.88
CA ARG A 45 -16.64 7.18 9.11
C ARG A 45 -16.26 5.72 9.33
N PRO A 46 -15.95 5.29 10.56
CA PRO A 46 -15.40 3.97 10.80
C PRO A 46 -16.32 2.81 10.36
N ARG A 47 -17.65 3.00 10.43
CA ARG A 47 -18.67 2.04 9.96
C ARG A 47 -19.29 2.42 8.62
N ALA A 48 -18.52 3.12 7.78
CA ALA A 48 -18.92 3.52 6.43
C ALA A 48 -20.28 4.24 6.41
N GLU A 49 -21.22 3.82 5.55
CA GLU A 49 -22.50 4.51 5.31
C GLU A 49 -23.47 4.47 6.51
N GLN A 50 -23.27 3.53 7.44
CA GLN A 50 -24.16 3.34 8.60
C GLN A 50 -23.60 3.97 9.89
N GLY A 51 -22.40 4.55 9.82
CA GLY A 51 -21.65 5.02 10.99
C GLY A 51 -21.75 6.50 11.27
N ASP A 52 -21.47 6.84 12.53
CA ASP A 52 -21.17 8.21 12.92
C ASP A 52 -19.89 8.71 12.23
N CYS A 53 -19.83 10.02 12.05
CA CYS A 53 -18.72 10.71 11.42
C CYS A 53 -17.90 11.43 12.48
N LEU A 54 -16.59 11.20 12.50
CA LEU A 54 -15.66 11.79 13.45
C LEU A 54 -14.71 12.75 12.74
N ASP A 55 -14.50 13.94 13.32
CA ASP A 55 -13.49 14.88 12.87
C ASP A 55 -12.10 14.45 13.36
N LEU A 56 -11.20 14.17 12.41
CA LEU A 56 -9.84 13.70 12.70
C LEU A 56 -9.00 14.76 13.42
N VAL A 57 -9.20 16.05 13.10
CA VAL A 57 -8.49 17.17 13.73
C VAL A 57 -8.89 17.27 15.19
N SER A 58 -10.20 17.21 15.45
CA SER A 58 -10.75 17.21 16.81
C SER A 58 -10.25 16.02 17.64
N LEU A 59 -10.14 14.83 17.02
CA LEU A 59 -9.56 13.65 17.67
C LEU A 59 -8.08 13.84 18.01
N VAL A 60 -7.27 14.34 17.07
CA VAL A 60 -5.83 14.60 17.30
C VAL A 60 -5.64 15.61 18.43
N GLN A 61 -6.41 16.69 18.45
CA GLN A 61 -6.40 17.67 19.54
C GLN A 61 -6.77 17.03 20.89
N GLY A 62 -7.80 16.17 20.91
CA GLY A 62 -8.19 15.44 22.12
C GLY A 62 -7.12 14.46 22.62
N LEU A 63 -6.36 13.83 21.73
CA LEU A 63 -5.24 12.95 22.06
C LEU A 63 -4.03 13.75 22.59
N GLN A 64 -3.71 14.88 21.96
CA GLN A 64 -2.67 15.79 22.45
C GLN A 64 -2.98 16.36 23.84
N ALA A 65 -4.25 16.68 24.11
CA ALA A 65 -4.70 17.09 25.45
C ALA A 65 -4.52 15.99 26.52
N ARG A 66 -4.35 14.72 26.10
CA ARG A 66 -4.02 13.57 26.95
C ARG A 66 -2.51 13.27 26.97
N ASN A 67 -1.67 14.22 26.57
CA ASN A 67 -0.21 14.11 26.48
C ASN A 67 0.29 13.08 25.46
N LEU A 68 -0.47 12.79 24.40
CA LEU A 68 -0.01 12.00 23.27
C LEU A 68 0.49 12.94 22.16
N SER A 69 1.80 13.01 21.98
CA SER A 69 2.44 13.84 20.96
C SER A 69 2.47 13.16 19.59
N LEU A 70 2.48 13.97 18.53
CA LEU A 70 2.76 13.54 17.17
C LEU A 70 4.24 13.11 17.03
N PRO A 71 4.57 12.17 16.12
CA PRO A 71 3.65 11.44 15.24
C PRO A 71 2.76 10.43 15.99
N LEU A 72 1.52 10.26 15.50
CA LEU A 72 0.51 9.34 16.06
C LEU A 72 -0.02 8.41 14.97
N LEU A 73 -0.07 7.11 15.28
CA LEU A 73 -0.77 6.13 14.47
C LEU A 73 -2.15 5.84 15.09
N ILE A 74 -3.21 6.25 14.40
CA ILE A 74 -4.58 6.10 14.88
C ILE A 74 -5.20 4.90 14.18
N ARG A 75 -5.76 3.95 14.94
CA ARG A 75 -6.46 2.77 14.42
C ARG A 75 -7.96 2.89 14.65
N PHE A 76 -8.70 2.51 13.61
CA PHE A 76 -10.15 2.49 13.58
C PHE A 76 -10.61 1.04 13.47
N ASP A 77 -10.70 0.37 14.60
CA ASP A 77 -11.14 -1.02 14.73
C ASP A 77 -12.47 -1.30 13.98
N ASP A 78 -13.42 -0.36 14.01
CA ASP A 78 -14.68 -0.49 13.27
C ASP A 78 -14.49 -0.54 11.73
N ILE A 79 -13.45 0.10 11.18
CA ILE A 79 -13.11 -0.01 9.75
C ILE A 79 -12.66 -1.44 9.46
N LEU A 80 -11.82 -2.01 10.33
CA LEU A 80 -11.35 -3.38 10.17
C LEU A 80 -12.52 -4.38 10.20
N GLU A 81 -13.47 -4.18 11.11
CA GLU A 81 -14.72 -4.95 11.17
C GLU A 81 -15.56 -4.81 9.90
N ASP A 82 -15.80 -3.58 9.42
CA ASP A 82 -16.55 -3.33 8.19
C ASP A 82 -15.86 -3.96 6.96
N ARG A 83 -14.52 -3.93 6.88
CA ARG A 83 -13.77 -4.61 5.80
C ARG A 83 -13.95 -6.13 5.82
N LEU A 84 -13.96 -6.74 7.01
CA LEU A 84 -14.25 -8.18 7.16
C LEU A 84 -15.69 -8.50 6.73
N ALA A 85 -16.66 -7.68 7.12
CA ALA A 85 -18.06 -7.83 6.74
C ALA A 85 -18.23 -7.75 5.22
N ARG A 86 -17.71 -6.69 4.58
CA ARG A 86 -17.78 -6.51 3.12
C ARG A 86 -17.16 -7.65 2.34
N LEU A 87 -16.04 -8.19 2.82
CA LEU A 87 -15.41 -9.36 2.20
C LEU A 87 -16.35 -10.56 2.23
N HIS A 88 -16.94 -10.85 3.39
CA HIS A 88 -17.89 -11.96 3.51
C HIS A 88 -19.18 -11.72 2.70
N ASP A 89 -19.73 -10.51 2.75
CA ASP A 89 -20.94 -10.14 2.02
C ASP A 89 -20.74 -10.24 0.50
N ALA A 90 -19.58 -9.84 -0.01
CA ALA A 90 -19.27 -9.96 -1.44
C ALA A 90 -19.28 -11.41 -1.92
N PHE A 91 -18.66 -12.32 -1.15
CA PHE A 91 -18.72 -13.75 -1.41
C PHE A 91 -20.11 -14.34 -1.19
N GLY A 92 -20.86 -13.88 -0.18
CA GLY A 92 -22.24 -14.29 0.07
C GLY A 92 -23.17 -13.93 -1.10
N CYS A 93 -23.05 -12.71 -1.62
CA CYS A 93 -23.75 -12.24 -2.82
C CYS A 93 -23.40 -13.09 -4.04
N ALA A 94 -22.11 -13.35 -4.27
CA ALA A 94 -21.66 -14.18 -5.38
C ALA A 94 -22.19 -15.63 -5.26
N ILE A 95 -22.07 -16.24 -4.08
CA ILE A 95 -22.58 -17.59 -3.81
C ILE A 95 -24.08 -17.69 -4.08
N ALA A 96 -24.86 -16.71 -3.60
CA ALA A 96 -26.30 -16.66 -3.84
C ALA A 96 -26.64 -16.46 -5.31
N GLN A 97 -25.95 -15.53 -5.99
CA GLN A 97 -26.16 -15.20 -7.40
C GLN A 97 -25.90 -16.41 -8.32
N TYR A 98 -24.83 -17.15 -8.07
CA TYR A 98 -24.43 -18.30 -8.89
C TYR A 98 -25.05 -19.62 -8.41
N GLY A 99 -25.74 -19.65 -7.27
CA GLY A 99 -26.27 -20.90 -6.69
C GLY A 99 -25.16 -21.88 -6.29
N TYR A 100 -24.02 -21.35 -5.83
CA TYR A 100 -22.87 -22.13 -5.41
C TYR A 100 -23.20 -22.97 -4.16
N GLN A 101 -22.88 -24.27 -4.19
CA GLN A 101 -23.28 -25.21 -3.15
C GLN A 101 -22.30 -25.28 -1.97
N GLY A 102 -21.07 -24.78 -2.15
CA GLY A 102 -20.11 -24.60 -1.07
C GLY A 102 -20.36 -23.32 -0.28
N ARG A 103 -19.43 -22.99 0.61
CA ARG A 103 -19.46 -21.75 1.40
C ARG A 103 -18.14 -20.98 1.27
N TYR A 104 -18.12 -19.75 1.75
CA TYR A 104 -16.90 -18.96 1.89
C TYR A 104 -16.46 -18.91 3.36
N GLN A 105 -15.15 -19.10 3.60
CA GLN A 105 -14.53 -19.01 4.91
C GLN A 105 -13.14 -18.36 4.77
N GLY A 106 -13.06 -17.05 4.99
CA GLY A 106 -11.81 -16.30 4.89
C GLY A 106 -10.84 -16.57 6.05
N VAL A 107 -9.56 -16.30 5.81
CA VAL A 107 -8.51 -16.37 6.84
C VAL A 107 -7.65 -15.11 6.83
N PHE A 108 -7.20 -14.63 7.99
CA PHE A 108 -6.32 -13.47 8.09
C PHE A 108 -4.87 -13.94 8.14
N PRO A 109 -4.05 -13.58 7.13
CA PRO A 109 -2.63 -13.91 7.17
C PRO A 109 -1.90 -13.01 8.17
N ILE A 110 -1.39 -13.63 9.25
CA ILE A 110 -0.75 -12.94 10.38
C ILE A 110 0.43 -12.07 9.90
N LYS A 111 1.12 -12.49 8.82
CA LYS A 111 2.22 -11.74 8.18
C LYS A 111 1.87 -10.30 7.83
N CYS A 112 0.60 -10.00 7.54
CA CYS A 112 0.14 -8.67 7.19
C CYS A 112 0.11 -7.73 8.41
N HIS A 113 -0.22 -8.26 9.59
CA HIS A 113 -0.30 -7.49 10.83
C HIS A 113 -0.30 -8.37 12.09
N GLN A 114 0.81 -8.42 12.83
CA GLN A 114 1.02 -9.31 13.99
C GLN A 114 0.64 -8.69 15.34
N GLN A 115 0.19 -7.44 15.37
CA GLN A 115 -0.09 -6.77 16.64
C GLN A 115 -1.26 -7.44 17.36
N ARG A 116 -1.05 -7.73 18.65
CA ARG A 116 -2.00 -8.47 19.49
C ARG A 116 -3.42 -7.94 19.40
N HIS A 117 -3.63 -6.64 19.63
CA HIS A 117 -4.98 -6.05 19.65
C HIS A 117 -5.69 -6.21 18.28
N VAL A 118 -4.97 -6.08 17.16
CA VAL A 118 -5.55 -6.29 15.82
C VAL A 118 -5.96 -7.74 15.65
N LEU A 119 -5.08 -8.70 15.99
CA LEU A 119 -5.41 -10.12 15.85
C LEU A 119 -6.55 -10.55 16.80
N GLU A 120 -6.56 -10.08 18.05
CA GLU A 120 -7.66 -10.31 18.99
C GLU A 120 -8.98 -9.72 18.46
N HIS A 121 -8.93 -8.54 17.85
CA HIS A 121 -10.09 -7.92 17.22
C HIS A 121 -10.59 -8.74 16.03
N VAL A 122 -9.71 -9.12 15.09
CA VAL A 122 -10.04 -9.94 13.92
C VAL A 122 -10.65 -11.28 14.34
N VAL A 123 -10.06 -11.98 15.32
CA VAL A 123 -10.58 -13.26 15.81
C VAL A 123 -11.96 -13.09 16.46
N ARG A 124 -12.11 -12.07 17.31
CA ARG A 124 -13.38 -11.80 18.01
C ARG A 124 -14.51 -11.50 17.04
N VAL A 125 -14.28 -10.56 16.11
CA VAL A 125 -15.29 -10.14 15.13
C VAL A 125 -15.52 -11.22 14.06
N GLY A 126 -14.46 -11.89 13.64
CA GLY A 126 -14.47 -12.95 12.64
C GLY A 126 -15.22 -14.21 13.04
N ARG A 127 -15.45 -14.42 14.35
CA ARG A 127 -16.13 -15.61 14.89
C ARG A 127 -17.49 -15.89 14.26
N ARG A 128 -18.27 -14.86 13.90
CA ARG A 128 -19.59 -15.02 13.25
C ARG A 128 -19.53 -15.66 11.85
N TRP A 129 -18.35 -15.66 11.23
CA TRP A 129 -18.08 -16.28 9.93
C TRP A 129 -17.09 -17.44 10.00
N ASN A 130 -16.75 -17.88 11.23
CA ASN A 130 -15.66 -18.82 11.48
C ASN A 130 -14.35 -18.39 10.79
N PHE A 131 -14.08 -17.08 10.79
CA PHE A 131 -12.91 -16.51 10.12
C PHE A 131 -11.64 -17.03 10.78
N GLY A 132 -10.74 -17.58 9.96
CA GLY A 132 -9.53 -18.23 10.42
C GLY A 132 -8.30 -17.33 10.46
N LEU A 133 -7.16 -17.93 10.78
CA LEU A 133 -5.85 -17.30 10.69
C LEU A 133 -4.94 -18.11 9.76
N GLU A 134 -4.02 -17.43 9.09
CA GLU A 134 -2.91 -18.07 8.37
C GLU A 134 -1.59 -17.75 9.05
N ALA A 135 -0.75 -18.77 9.18
CA ALA A 135 0.58 -18.69 9.76
C ALA A 135 1.63 -19.10 8.72
N GLY A 136 2.51 -18.19 8.36
CA GLY A 136 3.62 -18.41 7.44
C GLY A 136 4.92 -18.86 8.13
N SER A 137 4.91 -18.99 9.47
CA SER A 137 6.08 -19.43 10.24
C SER A 137 5.70 -20.13 11.55
N LYS A 138 6.67 -20.80 12.17
CA LYS A 138 6.48 -21.45 13.49
C LYS A 138 6.10 -20.44 14.58
N ALA A 139 6.61 -19.21 14.53
CA ALA A 139 6.25 -18.18 15.51
C ALA A 139 4.80 -17.73 15.34
N GLU A 140 4.37 -17.51 14.09
CA GLU A 140 2.99 -17.16 13.77
C GLU A 140 2.02 -18.30 14.09
N LEU A 141 2.43 -19.56 13.93
CA LEU A 141 1.63 -20.72 14.35
C LEU A 141 1.33 -20.67 15.85
N LEU A 142 2.32 -20.34 16.68
CA LEU A 142 2.13 -20.24 18.13
C LEU A 142 1.20 -19.08 18.50
N ILE A 143 1.31 -17.94 17.80
CA ILE A 143 0.38 -16.80 17.96
C ILE A 143 -1.04 -17.25 17.58
N ALA A 144 -1.21 -17.89 16.44
CA ALA A 144 -2.50 -18.35 15.97
C ALA A 144 -3.15 -19.34 16.95
N LEU A 145 -2.38 -20.31 17.47
CA LEU A 145 -2.87 -21.27 18.45
C LEU A 145 -3.22 -20.65 19.80
N ALA A 146 -2.56 -19.55 20.18
CA ALA A 146 -2.85 -18.81 21.40
C ALA A 146 -4.13 -17.97 21.30
N LEU A 147 -4.45 -17.45 20.10
CA LEU A 147 -5.56 -16.54 19.89
C LEU A 147 -6.82 -17.21 19.32
N LEU A 148 -6.67 -18.18 18.41
CA LEU A 148 -7.78 -18.80 17.70
C LEU A 148 -8.46 -19.86 18.57
N ASP A 149 -9.58 -19.48 19.18
CA ASP A 149 -10.33 -20.32 20.10
C ASP A 149 -11.58 -20.99 19.48
N ASP A 150 -11.99 -20.57 18.28
CA ASP A 150 -13.08 -21.17 17.50
C ASP A 150 -12.68 -22.54 16.91
N PRO A 151 -13.36 -23.64 17.26
CA PRO A 151 -13.06 -24.98 16.72
C PRO A 151 -13.43 -25.15 15.24
N ASP A 152 -14.28 -24.29 14.69
CA ASP A 152 -14.70 -24.34 13.29
C ASP A 152 -13.85 -23.44 12.38
N ALA A 153 -13.10 -22.51 12.95
CA ALA A 153 -12.18 -21.65 12.23
C ALA A 153 -10.97 -22.41 11.69
N LEU A 154 -10.53 -22.03 10.49
CA LEU A 154 -9.35 -22.62 9.85
C LEU A 154 -8.06 -22.02 10.41
N LEU A 155 -7.04 -22.87 10.54
CA LEU A 155 -5.67 -22.44 10.76
C LEU A 155 -4.82 -22.93 9.58
N VAL A 156 -4.58 -22.08 8.60
CA VAL A 156 -3.77 -22.43 7.43
C VAL A 156 -2.29 -22.26 7.78
N CYS A 157 -1.49 -23.30 7.50
CA CYS A 157 -0.09 -23.38 7.88
C CYS A 157 0.80 -23.42 6.63
N ASN A 158 1.34 -22.26 6.24
CA ASN A 158 2.26 -22.09 5.12
C ASN A 158 3.71 -21.91 5.62
N GLY A 159 4.62 -21.69 4.67
CA GLY A 159 6.04 -21.44 4.91
C GLY A 159 6.84 -22.72 5.13
N TYR A 160 8.12 -22.55 5.49
CA TYR A 160 9.00 -23.70 5.73
C TYR A 160 8.68 -24.40 7.06
N LYS A 161 8.52 -25.73 7.01
CA LYS A 161 8.04 -26.53 8.15
C LYS A 161 9.11 -27.52 8.61
N ASP A 162 9.71 -27.22 9.77
CA ASP A 162 10.56 -28.18 10.48
C ASP A 162 9.71 -29.22 11.24
N ALA A 163 10.35 -30.24 11.79
CA ALA A 163 9.66 -31.27 12.58
C ALA A 163 8.85 -30.66 13.74
N ARG A 164 9.38 -29.66 14.45
CA ARG A 164 8.66 -29.03 15.57
C ARG A 164 7.40 -28.30 15.12
N TYR A 165 7.42 -27.64 13.96
CA TYR A 165 6.24 -27.05 13.35
C TYR A 165 5.18 -28.14 13.11
N LEU A 166 5.55 -29.20 12.39
CA LEU A 166 4.63 -30.28 12.02
C LEU A 166 4.04 -30.96 13.26
N GLU A 167 4.87 -31.27 14.25
CA GLU A 167 4.44 -31.82 15.53
C GLU A 167 3.44 -30.92 16.26
N THR A 168 3.71 -29.61 16.29
CA THR A 168 2.83 -28.63 16.92
C THR A 168 1.47 -28.58 16.22
N ALA A 169 1.45 -28.58 14.89
CA ALA A 169 0.21 -28.62 14.11
C ALA A 169 -0.57 -29.92 14.36
N ILE A 170 0.12 -31.07 14.39
CA ILE A 170 -0.51 -32.36 14.67
C ILE A 170 -1.13 -32.40 16.08
N LEU A 171 -0.39 -31.94 17.09
CA LEU A 171 -0.87 -31.87 18.47
C LEU A 171 -2.03 -30.88 18.62
N ALA A 172 -2.00 -29.75 17.91
CA ALA A 172 -3.11 -28.81 17.90
C ALA A 172 -4.40 -29.44 17.37
N ARG A 173 -4.32 -30.30 16.34
CA ARG A 173 -5.49 -31.08 15.88
C ARG A 173 -6.04 -31.99 16.98
N ARG A 174 -5.17 -32.61 17.79
CA ARG A 174 -5.59 -33.43 18.95
C ARG A 174 -6.35 -32.63 19.99
N LEU A 175 -6.03 -31.34 20.13
CA LEU A 175 -6.71 -30.40 21.03
C LEU A 175 -8.01 -29.82 20.43
N GLY A 176 -8.48 -30.34 19.29
CA GLY A 176 -9.73 -29.90 18.65
C GLY A 176 -9.58 -28.66 17.76
N ARG A 177 -8.35 -28.21 17.48
CA ARG A 177 -8.09 -27.16 16.48
C ARG A 177 -8.10 -27.76 15.06
N ARG A 178 -8.23 -26.91 14.03
CA ARG A 178 -8.23 -27.34 12.62
C ARG A 178 -7.02 -26.78 11.83
N PRO A 179 -5.78 -27.20 12.17
CA PRO A 179 -4.63 -26.84 11.35
C PRO A 179 -4.64 -27.59 10.02
N LEU A 180 -4.53 -26.83 8.93
CA LEU A 180 -4.35 -27.29 7.56
C LEU A 180 -2.90 -27.05 7.15
N VAL A 181 -2.11 -28.11 7.15
CA VAL A 181 -0.69 -28.08 6.81
C VAL A 181 -0.54 -28.10 5.29
N VAL A 182 -0.15 -26.98 4.70
CA VAL A 182 0.01 -26.84 3.25
C VAL A 182 1.39 -27.33 2.83
N ILE A 183 1.47 -28.41 2.07
CA ILE A 183 2.72 -28.95 1.52
C ILE A 183 3.18 -28.01 0.40
N GLU A 184 4.35 -27.39 0.58
CA GLU A 184 4.91 -26.43 -0.37
C GLU A 184 6.13 -26.96 -1.13
N GLN A 185 6.72 -28.07 -0.66
CA GLN A 185 7.83 -28.78 -1.29
C GLN A 185 7.62 -30.29 -1.14
N ALA A 186 7.94 -31.07 -2.17
CA ALA A 186 7.70 -32.52 -2.18
C ALA A 186 8.41 -33.23 -1.00
N GLY A 187 9.61 -32.76 -0.61
CA GLY A 187 10.35 -33.30 0.53
C GLY A 187 9.70 -33.09 1.91
N GLU A 188 8.69 -32.21 2.05
CA GLU A 188 7.98 -32.04 3.31
C GLU A 188 7.14 -33.28 3.68
N VAL A 189 6.78 -34.12 2.70
CA VAL A 189 5.98 -35.34 2.91
C VAL A 189 6.69 -36.34 3.82
N ASP A 190 8.01 -36.47 3.71
CA ASP A 190 8.81 -37.38 4.54
C ASP A 190 8.79 -36.96 6.01
N GLY A 191 9.02 -35.66 6.27
CA GLY A 191 8.94 -35.09 7.61
C GLY A 191 7.56 -35.21 8.22
N LEU A 192 6.51 -34.96 7.43
CA LEU A 192 5.12 -35.11 7.85
C LEU A 192 4.78 -36.56 8.19
N THR A 193 5.23 -37.51 7.35
CA THR A 193 5.02 -38.94 7.57
C THR A 193 5.72 -39.41 8.84
N ALA A 194 6.97 -39.01 9.05
CA ALA A 194 7.73 -39.35 10.25
C ALA A 194 7.07 -38.80 11.53
N CYS A 195 6.64 -37.53 11.51
CA CYS A 195 5.93 -36.92 12.63
C CYS A 195 4.59 -37.61 12.89
N SER A 196 3.84 -37.93 11.84
CA SER A 196 2.53 -38.57 11.95
C SER A 196 2.63 -39.98 12.53
N ARG A 197 3.63 -40.77 12.11
CA ARG A 197 3.90 -42.10 12.67
C ARG A 197 4.30 -42.03 14.14
N ARG A 198 5.19 -41.09 14.52
CA ARG A 198 5.64 -40.93 15.91
C ARG A 198 4.51 -40.51 16.85
N LEU A 199 3.60 -39.64 16.38
CA LEU A 199 2.48 -39.15 17.18
C LEU A 199 1.22 -40.03 17.07
N GLY A 200 1.17 -40.97 16.12
CA GLY A 200 0.02 -41.84 15.87
C GLY A 200 -1.19 -41.12 15.27
N MET A 201 -1.00 -39.98 14.60
CA MET A 201 -2.07 -39.20 13.96
C MET A 201 -1.49 -38.25 12.90
N ALA A 202 -2.29 -37.85 11.92
CA ALA A 202 -1.90 -36.92 10.86
C ALA A 202 -2.59 -35.56 11.02
N PRO A 203 -2.06 -34.45 10.47
CA PRO A 203 -2.79 -33.20 10.34
C PRO A 203 -3.75 -33.26 9.15
N LEU A 204 -4.67 -32.29 9.02
CA LEU A 204 -5.30 -32.07 7.72
C LEU A 204 -4.23 -31.47 6.80
N MET A 205 -4.21 -31.89 5.54
CA MET A 205 -3.18 -31.46 4.59
C MET A 205 -3.77 -30.68 3.44
N GLY A 206 -2.98 -29.74 2.95
CA GLY A 206 -3.17 -29.12 1.65
C GLY A 206 -1.92 -29.27 0.78
N VAL A 207 -2.04 -28.92 -0.48
CA VAL A 207 -0.90 -28.77 -1.39
C VAL A 207 -0.93 -27.38 -1.99
N ARG A 208 0.23 -26.72 -2.10
CA ARG A 208 0.37 -25.46 -2.84
C ARG A 208 0.80 -25.76 -4.27
N ALA A 209 -0.01 -25.38 -5.25
CA ALA A 209 0.37 -25.52 -6.66
C ALA A 209 1.19 -24.32 -7.14
N LYS A 210 2.18 -24.59 -8.00
CA LYS A 210 2.75 -23.57 -8.90
C LYS A 210 1.84 -23.45 -10.12
N LEU A 211 1.41 -22.23 -10.41
CA LEU A 211 0.62 -21.93 -11.61
C LEU A 211 1.54 -21.51 -12.74
N SER A 212 1.11 -21.81 -13.97
CA SER A 212 1.76 -21.34 -15.20
C SER A 212 1.64 -19.82 -15.38
N VAL A 213 0.55 -19.24 -14.85
CA VAL A 213 0.30 -17.79 -14.87
C VAL A 213 1.34 -17.06 -14.02
N GLN A 214 2.07 -16.13 -14.63
CA GLN A 214 2.99 -15.25 -13.92
C GLN A 214 2.24 -14.06 -13.32
N GLY A 215 2.55 -13.73 -12.06
CA GLY A 215 2.03 -12.50 -11.45
C GLY A 215 2.61 -11.27 -12.15
N MET A 216 1.78 -10.25 -12.39
CA MET A 216 2.26 -8.96 -12.89
C MET A 216 2.78 -8.08 -11.74
N GLY A 217 3.71 -7.17 -12.07
CA GLY A 217 4.17 -6.13 -11.15
C GLY A 217 5.22 -6.58 -10.13
N ARG A 218 5.30 -5.85 -9.00
CA ARG A 218 6.39 -5.93 -8.00
C ARG A 218 6.51 -7.29 -7.32
N TRP A 219 5.44 -8.08 -7.32
CA TRP A 219 5.38 -9.40 -6.69
C TRP A 219 5.39 -10.55 -7.71
N GLY A 220 5.69 -10.30 -8.99
CA GLY A 220 5.62 -11.30 -10.06
C GLY A 220 6.49 -12.55 -9.85
N SER A 221 7.58 -12.44 -9.09
CA SER A 221 8.43 -13.58 -8.70
C SER A 221 7.78 -14.52 -7.67
N SER A 222 6.61 -14.18 -7.13
CA SER A 222 5.85 -15.01 -6.20
C SER A 222 5.09 -16.14 -6.91
N SER A 223 5.05 -16.15 -8.25
CA SER A 223 4.35 -17.10 -9.13
C SER A 223 5.21 -17.61 -10.27
N GLY A 224 4.70 -18.60 -11.01
CA GLY A 224 5.42 -19.23 -12.12
C GLY A 224 6.49 -20.23 -11.68
N ASP A 225 7.22 -20.77 -12.65
CA ASP A 225 8.23 -21.82 -12.43
C ASP A 225 9.32 -21.41 -11.41
N GLY A 226 9.70 -20.13 -11.41
CA GLY A 226 10.70 -19.53 -10.54
C GLY A 226 10.25 -19.25 -9.10
N ALA A 227 8.97 -19.50 -8.75
CA ALA A 227 8.46 -19.23 -7.41
C ALA A 227 9.20 -20.06 -6.34
N LYS A 228 9.48 -19.43 -5.19
CA LYS A 228 10.19 -20.04 -4.04
C LYS A 228 9.46 -21.25 -3.45
N PHE A 229 8.13 -21.23 -3.50
CA PHE A 229 7.26 -22.23 -2.88
C PHE A 229 6.22 -22.74 -3.88
N GLY A 230 5.71 -23.94 -3.62
CA GLY A 230 4.70 -24.60 -4.44
C GLY A 230 5.28 -25.74 -5.25
N LEU A 231 4.40 -26.67 -5.60
CA LEU A 231 4.69 -27.89 -6.31
C LEU A 231 4.39 -27.69 -7.80
N SER A 232 5.33 -28.05 -8.66
CA SER A 232 5.07 -28.18 -10.09
C SER A 232 4.07 -29.31 -10.35
N ALA A 233 3.48 -29.39 -11.55
CA ALA A 233 2.57 -30.49 -11.89
C ALA A 233 3.22 -31.89 -11.68
N PRO A 234 4.49 -32.14 -12.09
CA PRO A 234 5.19 -33.38 -11.72
C PRO A 234 5.32 -33.61 -10.21
N ASP A 235 5.67 -32.57 -9.44
CA ASP A 235 5.82 -32.70 -7.98
C ASP A 235 4.48 -32.92 -7.28
N LEU A 236 3.39 -32.33 -7.78
CA LEU A 236 2.03 -32.59 -7.30
C LEU A 236 1.66 -34.05 -7.48
N LEU A 237 1.89 -34.60 -8.68
CA LEU A 237 1.64 -36.01 -8.97
C LEU A 237 2.49 -36.94 -8.08
N ALA A 238 3.78 -36.62 -7.94
CA ALA A 238 4.68 -37.36 -7.05
C ALA A 238 4.19 -37.32 -5.60
N THR A 239 3.83 -36.13 -5.11
CA THR A 239 3.30 -35.92 -3.75
C THR A 239 2.03 -36.74 -3.51
N VAL A 240 1.08 -36.72 -4.46
CA VAL A 240 -0.15 -37.51 -4.37
C VAL A 240 0.15 -39.01 -4.34
N ASN A 241 1.09 -39.50 -5.15
CA ASN A 241 1.49 -40.90 -5.15
C ASN A 241 2.15 -41.30 -3.84
N THR A 242 3.09 -40.51 -3.32
CA THR A 242 3.73 -40.77 -2.03
C THR A 242 2.70 -40.76 -0.90
N LEU A 243 1.78 -39.79 -0.86
CA LEU A 243 0.69 -39.76 0.13
C LEU A 243 -0.21 -40.99 0.05
N ARG A 244 -0.44 -41.54 -1.15
CA ARG A 244 -1.20 -42.78 -1.34
C ARG A 244 -0.43 -43.98 -0.78
N GLU A 245 0.85 -44.10 -1.07
CA GLU A 245 1.71 -45.20 -0.62
C GLU A 245 1.84 -45.25 0.91
N VAL A 246 1.91 -44.09 1.56
CA VAL A 246 1.99 -44.01 3.04
C VAL A 246 0.62 -44.00 3.73
N GLY A 247 -0.48 -44.13 2.98
CA GLY A 247 -1.84 -44.20 3.51
C GLY A 247 -2.40 -42.88 4.05
N LEU A 248 -1.85 -41.74 3.65
CA LEU A 248 -2.25 -40.40 4.12
C LEU A 248 -3.07 -39.60 3.10
N LEU A 249 -3.31 -40.11 1.89
CA LEU A 249 -4.08 -39.41 0.85
C LEU A 249 -5.50 -38.96 1.32
N GLY A 250 -6.13 -39.71 2.23
CA GLY A 250 -7.45 -39.36 2.78
C GLY A 250 -7.49 -38.08 3.62
N GLU A 251 -6.32 -37.57 4.02
CA GLU A 251 -6.15 -36.34 4.78
C GLU A 251 -5.84 -35.12 3.87
N LEU A 252 -5.66 -35.32 2.56
CA LEU A 252 -5.47 -34.24 1.59
C LEU A 252 -6.83 -33.58 1.28
N ARG A 253 -7.03 -32.37 1.83
CA ARG A 253 -8.32 -31.66 1.82
C ARG A 253 -8.29 -30.30 1.14
N LEU A 254 -7.11 -29.69 0.95
CA LEU A 254 -6.98 -28.32 0.49
C LEU A 254 -6.07 -28.20 -0.74
N LEU A 255 -6.52 -27.46 -1.75
CA LEU A 255 -5.64 -26.90 -2.78
C LEU A 255 -5.41 -25.43 -2.48
N HIS A 256 -4.16 -25.02 -2.34
CA HIS A 256 -3.74 -23.64 -2.12
C HIS A 256 -3.02 -23.10 -3.37
N MET A 257 -3.22 -21.83 -3.66
CA MET A 257 -2.38 -21.07 -4.56
C MET A 257 -2.01 -19.73 -3.93
N HIS A 258 -0.95 -19.11 -4.41
CA HIS A 258 -0.69 -17.71 -4.08
C HIS A 258 0.02 -17.04 -5.24
N ILE A 259 -0.69 -16.12 -5.90
CA ILE A 259 -0.16 -15.44 -7.08
C ILE A 259 0.88 -14.36 -6.69
N GLY A 260 0.67 -13.75 -5.53
CA GLY A 260 1.43 -12.61 -5.04
C GLY A 260 0.51 -11.64 -4.30
N SER A 261 1.08 -10.60 -3.72
CA SER A 261 0.30 -9.49 -3.14
C SER A 261 -0.10 -8.50 -4.23
N GLN A 262 -1.23 -7.80 -4.04
CA GLN A 262 -1.65 -6.66 -4.87
C GLN A 262 -1.70 -6.99 -6.38
N ILE A 263 -2.56 -7.94 -6.74
CA ILE A 263 -2.86 -8.25 -8.15
C ILE A 263 -3.70 -7.10 -8.69
N SER A 264 -3.17 -6.34 -9.65
CA SER A 264 -3.83 -5.14 -10.17
C SER A 264 -4.84 -5.42 -11.29
N ASP A 265 -4.68 -6.55 -12.00
CA ASP A 265 -5.48 -6.91 -13.17
C ASP A 265 -6.33 -8.16 -12.92
N ILE A 266 -7.65 -8.02 -13.09
CA ILE A 266 -8.60 -9.11 -12.95
C ILE A 266 -8.41 -10.22 -14.01
N ALA A 267 -7.87 -9.90 -15.19
CA ALA A 267 -7.63 -10.90 -16.22
C ALA A 267 -6.62 -11.96 -15.74
N VAL A 268 -5.53 -11.53 -15.10
CA VAL A 268 -4.50 -12.41 -14.52
C VAL A 268 -5.11 -13.32 -13.45
N LEU A 269 -6.01 -12.76 -12.62
CA LEU A 269 -6.71 -13.54 -11.62
C LEU A 269 -7.58 -14.63 -12.26
N LYS A 270 -8.33 -14.29 -13.32
CA LYS A 270 -9.20 -15.26 -14.02
C LYS A 270 -8.42 -16.42 -14.60
N GLU A 271 -7.31 -16.16 -15.28
CA GLU A 271 -6.44 -17.20 -15.84
C GLU A 271 -5.93 -18.14 -14.73
N ALA A 272 -5.49 -17.57 -13.61
CA ALA A 272 -5.01 -18.34 -12.48
C ALA A 272 -6.11 -19.17 -11.80
N LEU A 273 -7.32 -18.61 -11.66
CA LEU A 273 -8.49 -19.32 -11.11
C LEU A 273 -8.93 -20.48 -12.00
N GLN A 274 -8.86 -20.32 -13.32
CA GLN A 274 -9.17 -21.38 -14.27
C GLN A 274 -8.18 -22.54 -14.13
N GLU A 275 -6.88 -22.27 -14.12
CA GLU A 275 -5.85 -23.28 -13.91
C GLU A 275 -6.04 -23.98 -12.55
N MET A 276 -6.25 -23.20 -11.48
CA MET A 276 -6.48 -23.72 -10.13
C MET A 276 -7.72 -24.61 -10.05
N GLY A 277 -8.84 -24.20 -10.68
CA GLY A 277 -10.07 -24.97 -10.73
C GLY A 277 -9.88 -26.33 -11.43
N GLN A 278 -9.10 -26.36 -12.51
CA GLN A 278 -8.74 -27.62 -13.18
C GLN A 278 -7.87 -28.51 -12.29
N LEU A 279 -6.85 -27.95 -11.64
CA LEU A 279 -6.00 -28.69 -10.71
C LEU A 279 -6.80 -29.32 -9.57
N TYR A 280 -7.76 -28.58 -8.99
CA TYR A 280 -8.63 -29.08 -7.93
C TYR A 280 -9.42 -30.32 -8.38
N VAL A 281 -10.04 -30.23 -9.56
CA VAL A 281 -10.80 -31.35 -10.14
C VAL A 281 -9.90 -32.56 -10.44
N GLN A 282 -8.69 -32.33 -10.94
CA GLN A 282 -7.75 -33.43 -11.21
C GLN A 282 -7.28 -34.10 -9.91
N LEU A 283 -7.01 -33.34 -8.83
CA LEU A 283 -6.67 -33.91 -7.53
C LEU A 283 -7.80 -34.77 -6.97
N ALA A 284 -9.05 -34.33 -7.11
CA ALA A 284 -10.22 -35.12 -6.75
C ALA A 284 -10.31 -36.42 -7.58
N ALA A 285 -10.06 -36.34 -8.89
CA ALA A 285 -10.05 -37.51 -9.77
C ALA A 285 -8.93 -38.51 -9.43
N LEU A 286 -7.82 -38.05 -8.85
CA LEU A 286 -6.72 -38.88 -8.35
C LEU A 286 -7.03 -39.55 -6.99
N GLY A 287 -8.22 -39.32 -6.44
CA GLY A 287 -8.72 -39.96 -5.21
C GLY A 287 -8.51 -39.15 -3.94
N ALA A 288 -8.02 -37.91 -4.03
CA ALA A 288 -7.99 -37.02 -2.86
C ALA A 288 -9.42 -36.60 -2.51
N PRO A 289 -9.86 -36.67 -1.24
CA PRO A 289 -11.21 -36.25 -0.86
C PRO A 289 -11.49 -34.77 -1.10
N MET A 290 -10.45 -33.93 -1.07
CA MET A 290 -10.56 -32.48 -1.19
C MET A 290 -11.61 -31.88 -0.21
N GLY A 291 -12.04 -30.64 -0.44
CA GLY A 291 -13.03 -29.95 0.39
C GLY A 291 -12.78 -28.46 0.57
N TYR A 292 -11.55 -28.00 0.40
CA TYR A 292 -11.17 -26.59 0.47
C TYR A 292 -10.36 -26.18 -0.76
N LEU A 293 -10.64 -24.97 -1.24
CA LEU A 293 -9.89 -24.33 -2.30
C LEU A 293 -9.53 -22.93 -1.82
N ASP A 294 -8.24 -22.71 -1.61
CA ASP A 294 -7.69 -21.49 -1.06
C ASP A 294 -6.99 -20.69 -2.15
N VAL A 295 -7.64 -19.59 -2.56
CA VAL A 295 -7.12 -18.70 -3.61
C VAL A 295 -5.97 -17.82 -3.12
N GLY A 296 -5.60 -17.93 -1.84
CA GLY A 296 -4.53 -17.18 -1.23
C GLY A 296 -4.85 -15.69 -1.09
N GLY A 297 -3.81 -14.89 -0.91
CA GLY A 297 -3.90 -13.44 -0.96
C GLY A 297 -3.95 -12.90 -2.39
N GLY A 298 -3.75 -11.59 -2.52
CA GLY A 298 -3.60 -10.95 -3.83
C GLY A 298 -4.75 -10.01 -4.21
N LEU A 299 -5.89 -10.09 -3.53
CA LEU A 299 -6.92 -9.05 -3.57
C LEU A 299 -6.26 -7.68 -3.30
N GLY A 300 -6.23 -6.84 -4.33
CA GLY A 300 -5.54 -5.56 -4.29
C GLY A 300 -6.36 -4.47 -3.59
N VAL A 301 -5.67 -3.38 -3.30
CA VAL A 301 -6.23 -2.14 -2.76
C VAL A 301 -5.99 -1.02 -3.76
N ASP A 302 -7.02 -0.22 -4.02
CA ASP A 302 -6.86 0.97 -4.85
C ASP A 302 -6.29 2.12 -4.03
N TYR A 303 -4.96 2.28 -4.06
CA TYR A 303 -4.25 3.31 -3.31
C TYR A 303 -4.31 4.68 -3.97
N ASP A 304 -4.46 4.77 -5.30
CA ASP A 304 -4.48 6.04 -6.01
C ASP A 304 -5.89 6.46 -6.49
N GLY A 305 -6.87 5.57 -6.37
CA GLY A 305 -8.27 5.81 -6.71
C GLY A 305 -8.56 5.77 -8.22
N SER A 306 -7.62 5.29 -9.02
CA SER A 306 -7.74 5.34 -10.48
C SER A 306 -8.59 4.22 -11.07
N CYS A 307 -8.87 3.16 -10.31
CA CYS A 307 -9.50 1.94 -10.82
C CYS A 307 -8.79 1.37 -12.08
N THR A 308 -7.46 1.50 -12.15
CA THR A 308 -6.65 0.99 -13.26
C THR A 308 -5.76 -0.18 -12.84
N ALA A 309 -5.25 -0.95 -13.81
CA ALA A 309 -4.38 -2.11 -13.60
C ALA A 309 -2.91 -1.72 -13.33
N THR A 310 -2.67 -0.70 -12.49
CA THR A 310 -1.33 -0.23 -12.13
C THR A 310 -0.86 -0.83 -10.81
N ALA A 311 0.43 -0.71 -10.48
CA ALA A 311 0.97 -1.24 -9.21
C ALA A 311 0.35 -0.61 -7.94
N ALA A 312 -0.26 0.58 -8.06
CA ALA A 312 -0.90 1.31 -6.97
C ALA A 312 -2.43 1.19 -6.98
N SER A 313 -3.02 0.46 -7.93
CA SER A 313 -4.47 0.38 -8.12
C SER A 313 -4.93 -1.03 -8.53
N THR A 314 -6.24 -1.22 -8.66
CA THR A 314 -6.88 -2.40 -9.22
C THR A 314 -7.91 -2.03 -10.27
N ASN A 315 -8.01 -2.78 -11.37
CA ASN A 315 -9.08 -2.57 -12.38
C ASN A 315 -10.40 -3.30 -12.05
N TYR A 316 -10.57 -3.73 -10.81
CA TYR A 316 -11.72 -4.52 -10.36
C TYR A 316 -12.16 -4.13 -8.95
N SER A 317 -13.44 -4.38 -8.66
CA SER A 317 -14.00 -4.23 -7.31
C SER A 317 -13.91 -5.54 -6.52
N LEU A 318 -14.07 -5.46 -5.20
CA LEU A 318 -14.23 -6.62 -4.33
C LEU A 318 -15.37 -7.54 -4.78
N GLN A 319 -16.49 -6.99 -5.26
CA GLN A 319 -17.60 -7.81 -5.77
C GLN A 319 -17.23 -8.53 -7.07
N ASN A 320 -16.50 -7.88 -7.99
CA ASN A 320 -16.02 -8.54 -9.20
C ASN A 320 -15.07 -9.69 -8.87
N TYR A 321 -14.13 -9.45 -7.95
CA TYR A 321 -13.24 -10.50 -7.42
C TYR A 321 -14.02 -11.71 -6.90
N ALA A 322 -15.01 -11.49 -6.02
CA ALA A 322 -15.81 -12.56 -5.46
C ALA A 322 -16.62 -13.30 -6.53
N ASN A 323 -17.23 -12.57 -7.48
CA ASN A 323 -17.98 -13.17 -8.59
C ASN A 323 -17.10 -14.07 -9.46
N ASP A 324 -15.91 -13.60 -9.82
CA ASP A 324 -14.98 -14.34 -10.67
C ASP A 324 -14.47 -15.61 -9.97
N VAL A 325 -14.11 -15.53 -8.68
CA VAL A 325 -13.73 -16.70 -7.88
C VAL A 325 -14.86 -17.73 -7.84
N VAL A 326 -16.07 -17.31 -7.48
CA VAL A 326 -17.21 -18.24 -7.34
C VAL A 326 -17.57 -18.86 -8.69
N ALA A 327 -17.76 -18.05 -9.73
CA ALA A 327 -18.20 -18.51 -11.04
C ALA A 327 -17.20 -19.47 -11.69
N THR A 328 -15.90 -19.11 -11.68
CA THR A 328 -14.88 -19.93 -12.34
C THR A 328 -14.70 -21.29 -11.64
N ILE A 329 -14.67 -21.32 -10.31
CA ILE A 329 -14.56 -22.59 -9.57
C ILE A 329 -15.81 -23.44 -9.73
N GLN A 330 -17.00 -22.81 -9.75
CA GLN A 330 -18.27 -23.51 -10.00
C GLN A 330 -18.26 -24.24 -11.35
N GLU A 331 -17.91 -23.53 -12.42
CA GLU A 331 -17.87 -24.07 -13.79
C GLU A 331 -16.93 -25.28 -13.89
N CYS A 332 -15.74 -25.17 -13.31
CA CYS A 332 -14.76 -26.26 -13.28
C CYS A 332 -15.33 -27.50 -12.56
N CYS A 333 -15.94 -27.32 -11.38
CA CYS A 333 -16.47 -28.42 -10.59
C CYS A 333 -17.70 -29.09 -11.24
N GLN A 334 -18.65 -28.29 -11.76
CA GLN A 334 -19.89 -28.78 -12.36
C GLN A 334 -19.64 -29.61 -13.61
N SER A 335 -18.73 -29.16 -14.49
CA SER A 335 -18.41 -29.86 -15.73
C SER A 335 -17.93 -31.31 -15.52
N ARG A 336 -17.45 -31.62 -14.32
CA ARG A 336 -16.82 -32.89 -13.96
C ARG A 336 -17.52 -33.62 -12.81
N GLY A 337 -18.65 -33.10 -12.33
CA GLY A 337 -19.43 -33.69 -11.23
C GLY A 337 -18.68 -33.72 -9.88
N VAL A 338 -17.70 -32.83 -9.67
CA VAL A 338 -16.95 -32.73 -8.42
C VAL A 338 -17.72 -31.84 -7.44
N PRO A 339 -17.86 -32.21 -6.15
CA PRO A 339 -18.45 -31.33 -5.14
C PRO A 339 -17.68 -30.01 -5.02
N MET A 340 -18.44 -28.91 -4.98
CA MET A 340 -17.88 -27.56 -4.85
C MET A 340 -17.17 -27.39 -3.49
N PRO A 341 -15.92 -26.91 -3.46
CA PRO A 341 -15.18 -26.71 -2.21
C PRO A 341 -15.76 -25.60 -1.33
N THR A 342 -15.33 -25.57 -0.07
CA THR A 342 -15.32 -24.31 0.70
C THR A 342 -14.23 -23.41 0.13
N LEU A 343 -14.63 -22.21 -0.30
CA LEU A 343 -13.72 -21.20 -0.81
C LEU A 343 -13.04 -20.48 0.35
N VAL A 344 -11.72 -20.35 0.28
CA VAL A 344 -10.88 -19.66 1.26
C VAL A 344 -10.10 -18.56 0.54
N SER A 345 -9.96 -17.39 1.17
CA SER A 345 -9.04 -16.35 0.71
C SER A 345 -8.24 -15.77 1.88
N GLU A 346 -6.99 -15.41 1.61
CA GLU A 346 -6.04 -14.83 2.59
C GLU A 346 -5.90 -13.31 2.35
N SER A 347 -7.02 -12.59 2.30
CA SER A 347 -7.09 -11.20 1.82
C SER A 347 -6.61 -10.14 2.83
N GLY A 348 -5.46 -10.38 3.48
CA GLY A 348 -4.97 -9.55 4.59
C GLY A 348 -4.76 -8.07 4.26
N ARG A 349 -4.12 -7.74 3.13
CA ARG A 349 -3.95 -6.34 2.68
C ARG A 349 -5.28 -5.63 2.49
N ALA A 350 -6.22 -6.27 1.79
CA ALA A 350 -7.53 -5.70 1.50
C ALA A 350 -8.37 -5.42 2.75
N VAL A 351 -8.16 -6.21 3.80
CA VAL A 351 -8.78 -6.05 5.12
C VAL A 351 -8.08 -4.97 5.94
N ALA A 352 -6.74 -5.00 6.00
CA ALA A 352 -5.95 -4.20 6.92
C ALA A 352 -5.42 -2.88 6.37
N SER A 353 -5.54 -2.53 5.07
CA SER A 353 -4.97 -1.26 4.61
C SER A 353 -5.67 -0.03 5.22
N HIS A 354 -7.00 0.00 5.25
CA HIS A 354 -7.79 1.21 5.53
C HIS A 354 -7.90 1.59 7.01
N PHE A 355 -7.68 0.64 7.93
CA PHE A 355 -8.06 0.85 9.34
C PHE A 355 -7.09 1.74 10.11
N SER A 356 -5.95 2.16 9.55
CA SER A 356 -5.01 3.05 10.24
C SER A 356 -4.61 4.28 9.44
N VAL A 357 -4.39 5.36 10.16
CA VAL A 357 -3.90 6.65 9.63
C VAL A 357 -2.74 7.12 10.49
N LEU A 358 -1.60 7.39 9.85
CA LEU A 358 -0.47 8.04 10.50
C LEU A 358 -0.66 9.55 10.39
N VAL A 359 -0.80 10.24 11.52
CA VAL A 359 -0.84 11.69 11.60
C VAL A 359 0.50 12.21 12.11
N PHE A 360 1.03 13.24 11.45
CA PHE A 360 2.28 13.88 11.82
C PHE A 360 2.24 15.38 11.51
N ASP A 361 3.07 16.16 12.18
CA ASP A 361 3.21 17.59 11.96
C ASP A 361 4.40 17.93 11.05
N VAL A 362 4.30 19.05 10.35
CA VAL A 362 5.44 19.66 9.65
C VAL A 362 6.08 20.69 10.57
N LEU A 363 7.39 20.52 10.80
CA LEU A 363 8.18 21.37 11.69
C LEU A 363 8.67 22.63 10.99
N SER A 364 9.09 22.51 9.73
CA SER A 364 9.63 23.62 8.97
C SER A 364 9.50 23.39 7.46
N MET A 365 9.68 24.48 6.71
CA MET A 365 9.71 24.46 5.26
C MET A 365 11.06 25.00 4.80
N GLY A 366 11.82 24.19 4.09
CA GLY A 366 12.99 24.60 3.33
C GLY A 366 12.58 25.03 1.92
N GLY A 367 13.27 26.03 1.39
CA GLY A 367 13.08 26.52 0.03
C GLY A 367 14.35 27.21 -0.45
N VAL A 368 14.34 27.60 -1.72
CA VAL A 368 15.43 28.39 -2.31
C VAL A 368 15.25 29.87 -1.96
N GLN A 369 16.35 30.61 -1.85
CA GLN A 369 16.30 32.06 -1.61
C GLN A 369 16.02 32.77 -2.92
N GLU A 370 14.77 33.21 -3.10
CA GLU A 370 14.29 33.82 -4.36
C GLU A 370 14.46 35.35 -4.38
N ALA A 371 14.81 35.97 -3.25
CA ALA A 371 14.97 37.42 -3.16
C ALA A 371 16.24 37.87 -3.89
N ALA A 372 16.09 38.71 -4.90
CA ALA A 372 17.22 39.29 -5.62
C ALA A 372 18.06 40.20 -4.68
N PRO A 373 19.38 39.97 -4.55
CA PRO A 373 20.23 40.81 -3.72
C PRO A 373 20.36 42.22 -4.31
N ALA A 374 20.53 43.23 -3.46
CA ALA A 374 20.78 44.60 -3.91
C ALA A 374 22.05 44.68 -4.78
N PRO A 375 22.05 45.52 -5.83
CA PRO A 375 23.24 45.73 -6.67
C PRO A 375 24.37 46.36 -5.86
N GLN A 376 25.60 45.94 -6.17
CA GLN A 376 26.82 46.51 -5.58
C GLN A 376 27.79 46.94 -6.68
N GLU A 377 28.58 47.98 -6.42
CA GLU A 377 29.66 48.38 -7.33
C GLU A 377 30.74 47.30 -7.41
N GLY A 378 31.26 47.07 -8.62
CA GLY A 378 32.33 46.09 -8.84
C GLY A 378 31.86 44.63 -8.89
N GLU A 379 30.57 44.36 -9.09
CA GLU A 379 30.07 42.98 -9.25
C GLU A 379 30.82 42.22 -10.38
N PRO A 380 31.25 40.97 -10.15
CA PRO A 380 31.83 40.14 -11.19
C PRO A 380 30.86 39.96 -12.37
N LEU A 381 31.42 39.80 -13.58
CA LEU A 381 30.64 39.70 -14.83
C LEU A 381 29.46 38.72 -14.73
N LEU A 382 29.67 37.54 -14.16
CA LEU A 382 28.64 36.50 -14.05
C LEU A 382 27.47 36.89 -13.14
N VAL A 383 27.73 37.65 -12.07
CA VAL A 383 26.68 38.19 -11.18
C VAL A 383 25.88 39.27 -11.91
N ARG A 384 26.56 40.15 -12.64
CA ARG A 384 25.89 41.20 -13.44
C ARG A 384 25.04 40.60 -14.56
N ASN A 385 25.54 39.61 -15.28
CA ASN A 385 24.80 38.94 -16.36
C ASN A 385 23.49 38.35 -15.86
N LEU A 386 23.49 37.67 -14.70
CA LEU A 386 22.27 37.14 -14.08
C LEU A 386 21.30 38.26 -13.65
N ARG A 387 21.83 39.39 -13.16
CA ARG A 387 21.01 40.54 -12.77
C ARG A 387 20.38 41.24 -13.97
N GLU A 388 21.14 41.41 -15.04
CA GLU A 388 20.66 41.97 -16.32
C GLU A 388 19.61 41.05 -16.92
N LEU A 389 19.85 39.73 -16.92
CA LEU A 389 18.89 38.73 -17.36
C LEU A 389 17.57 38.82 -16.58
N LEU A 390 17.62 38.91 -15.25
CA LEU A 390 16.42 39.04 -14.42
C LEU A 390 15.56 40.24 -14.83
N ALA A 391 16.19 41.35 -15.22
CA ALA A 391 15.50 42.57 -15.64
C ALA A 391 14.89 42.49 -17.05
N THR A 392 15.30 41.52 -17.87
CA THR A 392 14.88 41.39 -19.28
C THR A 392 13.97 40.19 -19.56
N ILE A 393 13.59 39.41 -18.53
CA ILE A 393 12.65 38.29 -18.69
C ILE A 393 11.28 38.82 -19.11
N THR A 394 10.74 38.27 -20.20
CA THR A 394 9.40 38.55 -20.72
C THR A 394 8.69 37.24 -21.13
N PRO A 395 7.36 37.25 -21.32
CA PRO A 395 6.62 36.07 -21.77
C PRO A 395 7.11 35.46 -23.08
N GLU A 396 7.76 36.26 -23.94
CA GLU A 396 8.23 35.85 -25.27
C GLU A 396 9.61 35.18 -25.26
N ASN A 397 10.43 35.41 -24.22
CA ASN A 397 11.82 34.92 -24.16
C ASN A 397 12.09 33.88 -23.07
N LEU A 398 11.05 33.30 -22.46
CA LEU A 398 11.17 32.40 -21.29
C LEU A 398 12.15 31.24 -21.49
N GLN A 399 12.17 30.62 -22.68
CA GLN A 399 13.06 29.48 -22.97
C GLN A 399 14.53 29.91 -23.09
N GLU A 400 14.80 31.03 -23.76
CA GLU A 400 16.13 31.61 -23.87
C GLU A 400 16.63 32.04 -22.48
N ALA A 401 15.79 32.75 -21.72
CA ALA A 401 16.12 33.20 -20.39
C ALA A 401 16.40 32.04 -19.42
N TRP A 402 15.68 30.92 -19.55
CA TRP A 402 15.98 29.71 -18.78
C TRP A 402 17.36 29.14 -19.11
N HIS A 403 17.69 28.97 -20.40
CA HIS A 403 18.99 28.45 -20.81
C HIS A 403 20.14 29.34 -20.36
N ASP A 404 19.98 30.66 -20.50
CA ASP A 404 20.97 31.64 -20.04
C ASP A 404 21.14 31.63 -18.53
N ALA A 405 20.05 31.54 -17.75
CA ALA A 405 20.11 31.45 -16.30
C ALA A 405 20.88 30.20 -15.86
N VAL A 406 20.58 29.03 -16.45
CA VAL A 406 21.30 27.77 -16.18
C VAL A 406 22.78 27.91 -16.53
N LYS A 407 23.08 28.45 -17.72
CA LYS A 407 24.46 28.64 -18.19
C LYS A 407 25.26 29.56 -17.28
N PHE A 408 24.72 30.72 -16.92
CA PHE A 408 25.41 31.67 -16.04
C PHE A 408 25.60 31.13 -14.63
N LYS A 409 24.66 30.34 -14.10
CA LYS A 409 24.85 29.61 -12.84
C LYS A 409 26.00 28.61 -12.93
N ASP A 410 26.04 27.80 -13.98
CA ASP A 410 27.09 26.78 -14.14
C ASP A 410 28.48 27.40 -14.34
N ASP A 411 28.55 28.52 -15.06
CA ASP A 411 29.77 29.30 -15.23
C ASP A 411 30.20 29.94 -13.89
N ALA A 412 29.26 30.43 -13.08
CA ALA A 412 29.55 30.95 -11.74
C ALA A 412 30.05 29.84 -10.79
N LEU A 413 29.44 28.66 -10.82
CA LEU A 413 29.90 27.50 -10.05
C LEU A 413 31.30 27.05 -10.51
N SER A 414 31.57 27.10 -11.81
CA SER A 414 32.89 26.76 -12.37
C SER A 414 33.95 27.79 -11.98
N ALA A 415 33.64 29.08 -12.06
CA ALA A 415 34.52 30.16 -11.63
C ALA A 415 34.82 30.08 -10.12
N PHE A 416 33.82 29.76 -9.28
CA PHE A 416 34.02 29.51 -7.86
C PHE A 416 34.92 28.30 -7.61
N ARG A 417 34.70 27.17 -8.30
CA ARG A 417 35.55 25.97 -8.19
C ARG A 417 37.02 26.24 -8.53
N LEU A 418 37.26 27.15 -9.47
CA LEU A 418 38.60 27.56 -9.90
C LEU A 418 39.20 28.71 -9.05
N GLY A 419 38.46 29.22 -8.06
CA GLY A 419 38.91 30.29 -7.17
C GLY A 419 38.78 31.72 -7.71
N TYR A 420 38.07 31.91 -8.83
CA TYR A 420 37.84 33.21 -9.45
C TYR A 420 36.63 33.98 -8.89
N LEU A 421 35.77 33.33 -8.10
CA LEU A 421 34.65 33.96 -7.40
C LEU A 421 34.75 33.74 -5.89
N SER A 422 34.39 34.76 -5.12
CA SER A 422 34.24 34.64 -3.67
C SER A 422 32.97 33.87 -3.31
N LEU A 423 32.86 33.43 -2.05
CA LEU A 423 31.63 32.83 -1.53
C LEU A 423 30.45 33.81 -1.59
N VAL A 424 30.71 35.12 -1.38
CA VAL A 424 29.69 36.17 -1.46
C VAL A 424 29.14 36.28 -2.89
N ASP A 425 30.02 36.29 -3.89
CA ASP A 425 29.62 36.42 -5.29
C ASP A 425 28.90 35.16 -5.79
N ARG A 426 29.38 33.98 -5.38
CA ARG A 426 28.65 32.72 -5.61
C ARG A 426 27.25 32.78 -5.00
N GLY A 427 27.13 33.23 -3.76
CA GLY A 427 25.84 33.36 -3.08
C GLY A 427 24.88 34.29 -3.82
N LYS A 428 25.37 35.44 -4.31
CA LYS A 428 24.58 36.37 -5.14
C LYS A 428 24.17 35.73 -6.47
N ALA A 429 25.08 35.04 -7.15
CA ALA A 429 24.77 34.35 -8.41
C ALA A 429 23.69 33.28 -8.22
N GLU A 430 23.78 32.47 -7.16
CA GLU A 430 22.76 31.48 -6.84
C GLU A 430 21.41 32.15 -6.50
N GLN A 431 21.38 33.24 -5.72
CA GLN A 431 20.14 33.98 -5.43
C GLN A 431 19.50 34.60 -6.69
N LEU A 432 20.29 35.23 -7.55
CA LEU A 432 19.80 35.80 -8.81
C LEU A 432 19.29 34.72 -9.76
N TYR A 433 19.97 33.57 -9.84
CA TYR A 433 19.48 32.43 -10.60
C TYR A 433 18.08 31.98 -10.14
N TRP A 434 17.88 31.85 -8.82
CA TRP A 434 16.56 31.48 -8.28
C TRP A 434 15.51 32.57 -8.50
N ALA A 435 15.88 33.85 -8.41
CA ALA A 435 15.01 34.96 -8.78
C ALA A 435 14.59 34.90 -10.25
N CYS A 436 15.50 34.56 -11.18
CA CYS A 436 15.18 34.34 -12.59
C CYS A 436 14.22 33.16 -12.77
N CYS A 437 14.50 32.04 -12.11
CA CYS A 437 13.61 30.86 -12.13
C CYS A 437 12.20 31.23 -11.68
N ARG A 438 12.09 32.02 -10.60
CA ARG A 438 10.80 32.46 -10.07
C ARG A 438 10.06 33.37 -11.04
N ALA A 439 10.73 34.37 -11.63
CA ALA A 439 10.14 35.25 -12.63
C ALA A 439 9.63 34.46 -13.85
N ILE A 440 10.41 33.48 -14.33
CA ILE A 440 9.98 32.59 -15.42
C ILE A 440 8.75 31.76 -15.01
N ALA A 441 8.76 31.17 -13.82
CA ALA A 441 7.64 30.39 -13.29
C ALA A 441 6.36 31.22 -13.14
N ASP A 442 6.48 32.47 -12.67
CA ASP A 442 5.34 33.39 -12.55
C ASP A 442 4.74 33.69 -13.93
N HIS A 443 5.54 33.92 -14.97
CA HIS A 443 5.01 34.08 -16.33
C HIS A 443 4.34 32.81 -16.86
N LEU A 444 4.92 31.63 -16.63
CA LEU A 444 4.36 30.34 -17.03
C LEU A 444 3.00 30.07 -16.37
N ALA A 445 2.82 30.45 -15.09
CA ALA A 445 1.57 30.26 -14.37
C ALA A 445 0.38 31.03 -14.98
N HIS A 446 0.65 32.08 -15.77
CA HIS A 446 -0.37 32.91 -16.43
C HIS A 446 -0.65 32.48 -17.88
N GLN A 447 0.09 31.49 -18.42
CA GLN A 447 -0.13 31.02 -19.78
C GLN A 447 -1.20 29.93 -19.83
N PRO A 448 -2.16 29.98 -20.78
CA PRO A 448 -3.18 28.95 -20.94
C PRO A 448 -2.65 27.67 -21.59
N GLN A 449 -1.43 27.71 -22.15
CA GLN A 449 -0.80 26.58 -22.84
C GLN A 449 0.01 25.72 -21.86
N PRO A 450 0.14 24.40 -22.11
CA PRO A 450 0.95 23.52 -21.28
C PRO A 450 2.41 23.97 -21.25
N ILE A 451 3.05 23.85 -20.08
CA ILE A 451 4.46 24.20 -19.89
C ILE A 451 5.33 23.35 -20.86
N PRO A 452 6.16 23.98 -21.70
CA PRO A 452 7.10 23.28 -22.57
C PRO A 452 7.99 22.33 -21.77
N ALA A 453 8.33 21.16 -22.35
CA ALA A 453 9.10 20.12 -21.66
C ALA A 453 10.42 20.63 -21.05
N ASP A 454 11.11 21.52 -21.77
CA ASP A 454 12.38 22.11 -21.34
C ASP A 454 12.28 23.01 -20.10
N LEU A 455 11.07 23.51 -19.78
CA LEU A 455 10.78 24.42 -18.66
C LEU A 455 10.14 23.71 -17.45
N GLN A 456 9.71 22.44 -17.60
CA GLN A 456 9.20 21.63 -16.49
C GLN A 456 10.18 21.46 -15.32
N PRO A 457 11.52 21.43 -15.52
CA PRO A 457 12.47 21.37 -14.40
C PRO A 457 12.37 22.57 -13.45
N ILE A 458 11.91 23.74 -13.92
CA ILE A 458 11.83 24.97 -13.10
C ILE A 458 10.84 24.78 -11.95
N THR A 459 9.64 24.26 -12.22
CA THR A 459 8.62 24.04 -11.19
C THR A 459 9.06 23.00 -10.15
N THR A 460 9.86 22.02 -10.58
CA THR A 460 10.49 21.03 -9.69
C THR A 460 11.59 21.67 -8.84
N ALA A 461 12.43 22.52 -9.44
CA ALA A 461 13.55 23.13 -8.76
C ALA A 461 13.14 24.18 -7.72
N LEU A 462 12.00 24.86 -7.93
CA LEU A 462 11.39 25.79 -7.00
C LEU A 462 10.52 25.11 -5.92
N ALA A 463 10.32 23.80 -6.00
CA ALA A 463 9.45 23.12 -5.05
C ALA A 463 10.05 23.14 -3.64
N ALA A 464 9.20 23.43 -2.65
CA ALA A 464 9.61 23.49 -1.26
C ALA A 464 9.82 22.08 -0.68
N THR A 465 10.67 21.98 0.33
CA THR A 465 10.84 20.76 1.12
C THR A 465 10.21 20.97 2.49
N TYR A 466 9.19 20.18 2.82
CA TYR A 466 8.51 20.22 4.11
C TYR A 466 9.14 19.16 5.02
N TYR A 467 9.76 19.59 6.13
CA TYR A 467 10.38 18.71 7.10
C TYR A 467 9.33 18.21 8.08
N ALA A 468 9.00 16.93 7.97
CA ALA A 468 7.89 16.29 8.65
C ALA A 468 8.38 15.44 9.83
N ASN A 469 7.68 15.55 10.95
CA ASN A 469 7.98 14.87 12.21
C ASN A 469 7.57 13.39 12.18
N PHE A 470 8.24 12.59 11.34
CA PHE A 470 8.13 11.13 11.35
C PHE A 470 9.39 10.50 10.76
N SER A 471 9.38 9.17 10.61
CA SER A 471 10.38 8.44 9.83
C SER A 471 9.70 7.51 8.83
N ILE A 472 10.12 7.59 7.56
CA ILE A 472 9.66 6.74 6.46
C ILE A 472 10.10 5.30 6.68
N PHE A 473 11.36 5.08 7.05
CA PHE A 473 11.89 3.75 7.37
C PHE A 473 11.11 3.04 8.49
N ARG A 474 10.49 3.81 9.37
CA ARG A 474 9.67 3.31 10.47
C ARG A 474 8.19 3.12 10.10
N SER A 475 7.61 4.05 9.35
CA SER A 475 6.15 4.18 9.21
C SER A 475 5.62 3.92 7.80
N ALA A 476 6.48 3.95 6.79
CA ALA A 476 6.16 3.66 5.39
C ALA A 476 7.34 2.95 4.68
N PRO A 477 7.87 1.84 5.23
CA PRO A 477 9.03 1.15 4.65
C PRO A 477 8.80 0.67 3.22
N ASP A 478 7.56 0.35 2.83
CA ASP A 478 7.27 -0.08 1.46
C ASP A 478 7.47 1.04 0.43
N THR A 479 7.34 2.32 0.84
CA THR A 479 7.64 3.44 -0.06
C THR A 479 9.13 3.47 -0.41
N TRP A 480 9.99 3.20 0.57
CA TRP A 480 11.44 3.12 0.36
C TRP A 480 11.86 1.83 -0.37
N ALA A 481 11.36 0.68 0.06
CA ALA A 481 11.85 -0.62 -0.41
C ALA A 481 11.32 -1.02 -1.80
N ILE A 482 10.08 -0.63 -2.12
CA ILE A 482 9.40 -1.09 -3.33
C ILE A 482 8.60 0.02 -4.03
N ASP A 483 8.88 1.30 -3.77
CA ASP A 483 8.16 2.45 -4.38
C ASP A 483 6.63 2.43 -4.13
N GLN A 484 6.15 1.86 -3.02
CA GLN A 484 4.71 1.86 -2.71
C GLN A 484 4.17 3.28 -2.57
N LEU A 485 3.06 3.56 -3.26
CA LEU A 485 2.33 4.80 -3.11
C LEU A 485 1.31 4.66 -1.98
N PHE A 486 1.27 5.67 -1.12
CA PHE A 486 0.22 5.87 -0.14
C PHE A 486 -0.41 7.24 -0.38
N PRO A 487 -1.72 7.39 -0.18
CA PRO A 487 -2.31 8.71 -0.10
C PRO A 487 -1.70 9.50 1.06
N VAL A 488 -1.19 10.69 0.75
CA VAL A 488 -0.66 11.64 1.71
C VAL A 488 -1.26 13.01 1.43
N MET A 489 -1.87 13.63 2.44
CA MET A 489 -2.50 14.94 2.30
C MET A 489 -2.61 15.66 3.65
N PRO A 490 -2.83 17.00 3.65
CA PRO A 490 -3.17 17.72 4.87
C PRO A 490 -4.47 17.20 5.47
N ILE A 491 -4.59 17.16 6.80
CA ILE A 491 -5.84 16.75 7.46
C ILE A 491 -6.76 17.93 7.80
N HIS A 492 -6.30 19.17 7.56
CA HIS A 492 -7.00 20.41 7.83
C HIS A 492 -6.69 21.47 6.76
N ARG A 493 -7.34 22.63 6.86
CA ARG A 493 -7.26 23.75 5.90
C ARG A 493 -7.68 23.38 4.48
N LEU A 494 -8.47 22.32 4.32
CA LEU A 494 -8.91 21.85 3.01
C LEU A 494 -10.01 22.70 2.37
N HIS A 495 -10.43 23.79 3.03
CA HIS A 495 -11.25 24.85 2.45
C HIS A 495 -10.40 25.98 1.85
N GLU A 496 -9.09 25.99 2.10
CA GLU A 496 -8.12 26.92 1.54
C GLU A 496 -7.46 26.31 0.31
N SER A 497 -7.09 27.14 -0.66
CA SER A 497 -6.33 26.68 -1.84
C SER A 497 -4.88 26.41 -1.45
N PRO A 498 -4.29 25.23 -1.78
CA PRO A 498 -2.86 25.03 -1.63
C PRO A 498 -2.10 25.90 -2.64
N GLN A 499 -1.03 26.55 -2.17
CA GLN A 499 -0.29 27.57 -2.92
C GLN A 499 1.16 27.15 -3.22
N VAL A 500 1.61 26.03 -2.66
CA VAL A 500 3.01 25.60 -2.70
C VAL A 500 3.08 24.18 -3.24
N LEU A 501 3.93 23.95 -4.24
CA LEU A 501 4.34 22.59 -4.59
C LEU A 501 5.49 22.17 -3.68
N GLY A 502 5.41 20.98 -3.11
CA GLY A 502 6.46 20.51 -2.22
C GLY A 502 6.64 19.00 -2.16
N THR A 503 7.76 18.61 -1.57
CA THR A 503 8.06 17.24 -1.17
C THR A 503 8.13 17.15 0.35
N LEU A 504 7.99 15.95 0.91
CA LEU A 504 8.14 15.74 2.35
C LEU A 504 9.48 15.08 2.62
N ALA A 505 10.30 15.68 3.46
CA ALA A 505 11.49 15.04 4.03
C ALA A 505 11.17 14.63 5.47
N ASP A 506 11.59 13.44 5.86
CA ASP A 506 11.48 12.97 7.24
C ASP A 506 12.63 13.53 8.10
N LEU A 507 12.69 13.16 9.38
CA LEU A 507 13.73 13.67 10.29
C LEU A 507 15.05 12.88 10.26
N THR A 508 15.18 11.89 9.39
CA THR A 508 16.40 11.09 9.31
C THR A 508 17.50 11.87 8.58
N CYS A 509 18.75 11.46 8.82
CA CYS A 509 19.90 12.06 8.15
C CYS A 509 20.20 11.42 6.79
N ASP A 510 19.33 10.51 6.34
CA ASP A 510 19.47 9.77 5.09
C ASP A 510 18.68 10.49 3.99
N SER A 511 19.29 10.62 2.81
CA SER A 511 18.65 11.25 1.66
C SER A 511 17.43 10.48 1.16
N ASP A 512 17.36 9.18 1.44
CA ASP A 512 16.22 8.31 1.11
C ASP A 512 15.01 8.57 2.04
N GLY A 513 15.21 9.32 3.13
CA GLY A 513 14.17 9.84 4.03
C GLY A 513 13.28 10.90 3.38
N LYS A 514 12.79 10.66 2.16
CA LYS A 514 11.99 11.61 1.38
C LYS A 514 10.80 10.94 0.70
N LEU A 515 9.62 11.54 0.85
CA LEU A 515 8.46 11.29 0.00
C LEU A 515 8.46 12.29 -1.17
N ASN A 516 8.77 11.78 -2.35
CA ASN A 516 8.80 12.51 -3.62
C ASN A 516 7.98 11.78 -4.71
N ARG A 517 7.06 10.91 -4.29
CA ARG A 517 6.13 10.17 -5.17
C ARG A 517 4.77 10.18 -4.52
N PHE A 518 3.83 10.86 -5.16
CA PHE A 518 2.46 11.01 -4.68
C PHE A 518 1.48 10.48 -5.73
N ILE A 519 0.30 10.09 -5.27
CA ILE A 519 -0.77 9.57 -6.13
C ILE A 519 -1.23 10.63 -7.14
N ASP A 520 -1.52 10.18 -8.38
CA ASP A 520 -2.06 11.03 -9.45
C ASP A 520 -2.85 10.20 -10.49
N SER A 521 -4.07 9.76 -10.14
CA SER A 521 -5.04 9.13 -11.06
C SER A 521 -4.44 8.13 -12.06
N GLY A 522 -3.74 7.10 -11.59
CA GLY A 522 -3.11 6.06 -12.42
C GLY A 522 -1.67 6.37 -12.84
N ARG A 523 -1.17 7.54 -12.45
CA ARG A 523 0.22 7.97 -12.52
C ARG A 523 0.71 8.32 -11.12
N HIS A 524 1.97 8.76 -11.05
CA HIS A 524 2.50 9.41 -9.87
C HIS A 524 3.04 10.78 -10.25
N LYS A 525 2.90 11.72 -9.32
CA LYS A 525 3.52 13.04 -9.39
C LYS A 525 4.65 13.14 -8.39
N SER A 526 5.64 13.97 -8.70
CA SER A 526 6.84 14.14 -7.88
C SER A 526 6.67 15.09 -6.69
N HIS A 527 5.61 15.91 -6.72
CA HIS A 527 5.33 16.96 -5.75
C HIS A 527 3.86 16.94 -5.34
N LEU A 528 3.58 17.39 -4.13
CA LEU A 528 2.25 17.54 -3.57
C LEU A 528 1.91 19.02 -3.43
N GLU A 529 0.67 19.38 -3.71
CA GLU A 529 0.14 20.72 -3.48
C GLU A 529 -0.13 20.89 -1.99
N LEU A 530 0.47 21.90 -1.38
CA LEU A 530 0.48 22.16 0.06
C LEU A 530 0.21 23.64 0.35
N HIS A 531 -0.15 23.94 1.59
CA HIS A 531 -0.36 25.30 2.07
C HIS A 531 0.93 25.87 2.66
N HIS A 532 1.11 27.18 2.57
CA HIS A 532 2.15 27.87 3.34
C HIS A 532 1.99 27.59 4.84
N LEU A 533 3.13 27.40 5.52
CA LEU A 533 3.16 27.27 6.97
C LEU A 533 2.84 28.62 7.62
N GLN A 534 1.98 28.60 8.63
CA GLN A 534 1.66 29.76 9.45
C GLN A 534 2.41 29.61 10.79
N PRO A 535 3.29 30.56 11.18
CA PRO A 535 4.13 30.39 12.38
C PRO A 535 3.37 30.09 13.68
N ALA A 536 2.12 30.55 13.79
CA ALA A 536 1.28 30.37 14.96
C ALA A 536 0.50 29.05 14.99
N ASN A 537 0.40 28.33 13.87
CA ASN A 537 -0.51 27.18 13.71
C ASN A 537 0.25 25.94 13.23
N SER A 538 0.07 24.82 13.92
CA SER A 538 0.62 23.54 13.49
C SER A 538 0.02 23.08 12.16
N TYR A 539 0.84 22.54 11.29
CA TYR A 539 0.40 21.99 10.01
C TYR A 539 0.48 20.46 10.06
N TRP A 540 -0.67 19.79 9.95
CA TRP A 540 -0.79 18.34 10.13
C TRP A 540 -1.10 17.64 8.83
N MET A 541 -0.39 16.54 8.62
CA MET A 541 -0.49 15.68 7.46
C MET A 541 -0.97 14.30 7.91
N GLY A 542 -1.68 13.62 7.02
CA GLY A 542 -2.11 12.23 7.18
C GLY A 542 -1.50 11.37 6.09
N LEU A 543 -0.99 10.20 6.47
CA LEU A 543 -0.63 9.11 5.57
C LEU A 543 -1.64 7.98 5.78
N PHE A 544 -2.36 7.64 4.71
CA PHE A 544 -3.52 6.76 4.74
C PHE A 544 -3.19 5.40 4.10
N LEU A 545 -4.08 4.42 4.32
CA LEU A 545 -4.00 3.08 3.73
C LEU A 545 -2.74 2.27 4.12
N ALA A 546 -2.09 2.64 5.22
CA ALA A 546 -0.84 2.04 5.69
C ALA A 546 -1.00 0.96 6.76
N GLY A 547 -2.21 0.46 7.00
CA GLY A 547 -2.44 -0.53 8.06
C GLY A 547 -1.93 -1.94 7.76
N ALA A 548 -1.55 -2.25 6.51
CA ALA A 548 -0.96 -3.52 6.14
C ALA A 548 0.57 -3.38 5.98
N TYR A 549 1.33 -4.34 6.55
CA TYR A 549 2.80 -4.48 6.47
C TYR A 549 3.65 -3.39 7.13
N GLN A 550 3.22 -2.13 7.14
CA GLN A 550 4.10 -1.01 7.48
C GLN A 550 4.65 -1.08 8.91
N GLU A 551 3.78 -1.37 9.88
CA GLU A 551 4.15 -1.37 11.30
C GLU A 551 5.16 -2.46 11.69
N ILE A 552 5.07 -3.63 11.03
CA ILE A 552 5.92 -4.78 11.32
C ILE A 552 7.26 -4.67 10.57
N MET A 553 7.25 -4.14 9.34
CA MET A 553 8.46 -3.98 8.53
C MET A 553 9.29 -2.75 8.92
N GLY A 554 8.70 -1.81 9.67
CA GLY A 554 9.38 -0.60 10.10
C GLY A 554 10.65 -0.85 10.91
N ASN A 555 11.76 -0.24 10.49
CA ASN A 555 13.06 -0.33 11.15
C ASN A 555 13.32 0.87 12.10
N LEU A 556 14.27 0.73 13.02
CA LEU A 556 14.77 1.76 13.93
C LEU A 556 15.92 2.57 13.29
N HIS A 557 15.75 2.99 12.04
CA HIS A 557 16.76 3.82 11.37
C HIS A 557 16.92 5.14 12.14
N ASN A 558 18.16 5.56 12.38
CA ASN A 558 18.51 6.67 13.28
C ASN A 558 17.92 6.59 14.70
N LEU A 559 17.60 5.37 15.16
CA LEU A 559 16.99 5.11 16.47
C LEU A 559 15.63 5.79 16.66
N PHE A 560 14.95 6.19 15.58
CA PHE A 560 13.55 6.60 15.66
C PHE A 560 12.70 5.40 16.06
N GLY A 561 12.16 5.48 17.27
CA GLY A 561 11.42 4.42 17.96
C GLY A 561 10.04 4.13 17.36
N ARG A 562 9.24 3.39 18.12
CA ARG A 562 7.84 3.16 17.76
C ARG A 562 7.04 4.45 17.94
N THR A 563 6.26 4.80 16.92
CA THR A 563 5.21 5.81 16.98
C THR A 563 4.20 5.43 18.06
N ASN A 564 3.66 6.43 18.77
CA ASN A 564 2.50 6.22 19.63
C ASN A 564 1.34 5.69 18.78
N ALA A 565 0.70 4.60 19.21
CA ALA A 565 -0.42 3.99 18.51
C ALA A 565 -1.63 3.91 19.44
N VAL A 566 -2.79 4.33 18.94
CA VAL A 566 -4.06 4.39 19.69
C VAL A 566 -5.20 3.69 18.98
#